data_AF-A0A2N5KFF2-F1
#
_entry.id   AF-A0A2N5KFF2-F1
#
_cell.length_a   1.000
_cell.length_b   1.000
_cell.length_c   1.000
_cell.angle_alpha   90.00
_cell.angle_beta   90.00
_cell.angle_gamma   90.00
#
_symmetry.space_group_name_H-M   'P 1'
#
loop_
_entity.id
_entity.type
_entity.pdbx_description
1 polymer ?
#
loop_
_entity_poly.entity_id
_entity_poly.type
_entity_poly.pdbx_seq_one_letter_code
_entity_poly.pdbx_strand_id
1 'polypeptide(L)' 'MPRKGIVSRDPDVVSGALVFTGTRVPAKNLVDYLKAGHDLDDFLDDFPGVSREQAEGYLELTLEAVEELRSARAPR' A
#
# COMPACT_ATOMS: atom_id res chain seq x y z
N MET A 1 1.74 12.95 -10.35
CA MET A 1 2.77 11.93 -10.64
C MET A 1 2.08 10.68 -11.17
N PRO A 2 2.63 9.93 -12.15
CA PRO A 2 1.94 8.75 -12.66
C PRO A 2 1.92 7.65 -11.58
N ARG A 3 0.72 7.18 -11.22
CA ARG A 3 0.40 6.16 -10.18
C ARG A 3 1.07 4.77 -10.37
N LYS A 4 1.96 4.64 -11.36
CA LYS A 4 2.61 3.40 -11.76
C LYS A 4 3.96 3.31 -11.05
N GLY A 5 4.02 2.60 -9.93
CA GLY A 5 5.28 2.36 -9.21
C GLY A 5 5.23 2.55 -7.69
N ILE A 6 4.07 2.75 -7.07
CA ILE A 6 3.97 2.79 -5.61
C ILE A 6 4.19 1.40 -5.00
N VAL A 7 3.43 0.43 -5.52
CA VAL A 7 3.49 -0.98 -5.12
C VAL A 7 3.64 -1.85 -6.35
N SER A 8 4.34 -2.97 -6.18
CA SER A 8 4.53 -4.00 -7.17
C SER A 8 4.05 -5.33 -6.63
N ARG A 9 3.59 -6.20 -7.51
CA ARG A 9 3.23 -7.57 -7.17
C ARG A 9 4.18 -8.47 -7.92
N ASP A 10 5.01 -9.18 -7.17
CA ASP A 10 5.91 -10.17 -7.72
C ASP A 10 5.47 -11.54 -7.19
N PRO A 11 5.02 -12.46 -8.07
CA PRO A 11 4.57 -13.80 -7.67
C PRO A 11 5.68 -14.60 -6.97
N ASP A 12 6.94 -14.27 -7.17
CA ASP A 12 8.11 -14.94 -6.59
C ASP A 12 8.56 -14.29 -5.25
N VAL A 13 7.97 -13.15 -4.87
CA VAL A 13 8.28 -12.43 -3.63
C VAL A 13 7.14 -12.57 -2.62
N VAL A 14 7.45 -13.09 -1.43
CA VAL A 14 6.52 -13.22 -0.28
C VAL A 14 5.17 -13.85 -0.71
N SER A 15 5.23 -14.91 -1.52
CA SER A 15 4.06 -15.65 -2.01
C SER A 15 3.03 -14.79 -2.78
N GLY A 16 3.49 -13.81 -3.56
CA GLY A 16 2.62 -12.97 -4.39
C GLY A 16 1.96 -11.82 -3.63
N ALA A 17 2.54 -11.43 -2.49
CA ALA A 17 2.12 -10.26 -1.73
C ALA A 17 2.39 -8.97 -2.51
N LEU A 18 1.61 -7.93 -2.19
CA LEU A 18 1.86 -6.59 -2.67
C LEU A 18 3.02 -5.98 -1.85
N VAL A 19 4.09 -5.54 -2.51
CA VAL A 19 5.26 -4.93 -1.86
C VAL A 19 5.48 -3.51 -2.37
N PHE A 20 6.02 -2.62 -1.54
CA PHE A 20 6.43 -1.29 -2.01
C PHE A 20 7.55 -1.43 -3.05
N THR A 21 7.40 -0.74 -4.18
CA THR A 21 8.33 -0.89 -5.31
C THR A 21 9.75 -0.54 -4.90
N GLY A 22 10.72 -1.37 -5.31
CA GLY A 22 12.12 -1.22 -4.93
C GLY A 22 12.43 -1.72 -3.52
N THR A 23 11.45 -2.27 -2.81
CA THR A 23 11.62 -2.85 -1.47
C THR A 23 11.13 -4.29 -1.43
N ARG A 24 11.40 -4.97 -0.30
CA ARG A 24 10.76 -6.25 0.05
C ARG A 24 9.70 -6.07 1.14
N VAL A 25 9.29 -4.84 1.42
CA VAL A 25 8.36 -4.50 2.50
C VAL A 25 6.94 -4.70 1.99
N PRO A 26 6.16 -5.63 2.58
CA PRO A 26 4.77 -5.82 2.20
C PRO A 26 3.92 -4.58 2.52
N ALA A 27 3.05 -4.17 1.61
CA ALA A 27 2.11 -3.07 1.85
C ALA A 27 1.16 -3.37 3.03
N LYS A 28 0.94 -4.66 3.33
CA LYS A 28 0.19 -5.11 4.51
C LYS A 28 0.81 -4.58 5.81
N ASN A 29 2.14 -4.45 5.90
CA ASN A 29 2.80 -3.98 7.11
C ASN A 29 2.34 -2.56 7.47
N LEU A 30 2.21 -1.67 6.48
CA LEU A 30 1.68 -0.32 6.71
C LEU A 30 0.28 -0.37 7.34
N VAL A 31 -0.61 -1.20 6.78
CA VAL A 31 -1.98 -1.36 7.32
C VAL A 31 -1.97 -1.93 8.73
N ASP A 32 -1.10 -2.91 9.01
CA ASP A 32 -0.98 -3.51 10.34
C ASP A 32 -0.47 -2.50 11.38
N TYR A 33 0.52 -1.66 11.02
CA TYR A 33 1.05 -0.59 11.89
C TYR A 33 -0.04 0.40 12.28
N LEU A 34 -0.75 0.93 11.28
CA LEU A 34 -1.84 1.88 11.50
C LEU A 34 -2.96 1.27 12.35
N LYS A 35 -3.28 -0.02 12.15
CA LYS A 35 -4.27 -0.75 12.97
C LYS A 35 -3.80 -0.99 14.41
N ALA A 36 -2.50 -1.12 14.63
CA ALA A 36 -1.91 -1.25 15.96
C ALA A 36 -1.83 0.10 16.71
N GLY A 37 -2.18 1.21 16.04
CA GLY A 37 -2.18 2.55 16.63
C GLY A 37 -0.88 3.31 16.45
N HIS A 38 0.06 2.78 15.66
CA HIS A 38 1.26 3.50 15.22
C HIS A 38 0.90 4.52 14.15
N ASP A 39 1.66 5.60 14.08
CA ASP A 39 1.49 6.60 13.03
C ASP A 39 2.34 6.25 11.79
N LEU A 40 2.28 7.14 10.79
CA LEU A 40 3.01 6.95 9.55
C LEU A 40 4.52 7.16 9.72
N ASP A 41 4.92 7.98 10.69
CA ASP A 41 6.33 8.32 10.91
C ASP A 41 7.03 7.13 11.56
N ASP A 42 6.39 6.49 12.55
CA ASP A 42 6.83 5.23 13.15
C ASP A 42 7.10 4.15 12.07
N PHE A 43 6.20 4.00 11.10
CA PHE A 43 6.36 3.04 10.01
C PHE A 43 7.57 3.37 9.11
N LEU A 44 7.77 4.66 8.80
CA LEU A 44 8.86 5.10 7.91
C LEU A 44 10.22 4.98 8.59
N ASP A 45 10.28 5.17 9.91
CA ASP A 45 11.49 4.98 10.71
C ASP A 45 11.93 3.50 10.73
N ASP A 46 10.97 2.58 10.86
CA ASP A 46 11.24 1.13 10.83
C ASP A 46 11.50 0.59 9.41
N PHE A 47 10.96 1.25 8.38
CA PHE A 47 11.12 0.88 6.96
C PHE A 47 11.63 2.03 6.09
N PRO A 48 12.88 2.50 6.28
CA PRO A 48 13.42 3.69 5.59
C PRO A 48 13.57 3.53 4.07
N GLY A 49 13.41 2.31 3.55
CA GLY A 49 13.36 2.04 2.11
C GLY A 49 12.03 2.39 1.45
N VAL A 50 10.97 2.63 2.23
CA VAL A 50 9.67 3.08 1.74
C VAL A 50 9.62 4.60 1.87
N SER A 51 9.31 5.31 0.79
CA SER A 51 9.12 6.76 0.88
C SER A 51 7.74 7.11 1.42
N ARG A 52 7.62 8.31 2.02
CA ARG A 52 6.32 8.85 2.43
C ARG A 52 5.32 8.91 1.26
N GLU A 53 5.78 9.36 0.09
CA GLU A 53 4.95 9.40 -1.12
C GLU A 53 4.43 8.01 -1.52
N GLN A 54 5.23 6.96 -1.35
CA GLN A 54 4.77 5.59 -1.60
C GLN A 54 3.73 5.14 -0.57
N ALA A 55 3.94 5.43 0.72
CA ALA A 55 3.02 5.04 1.76
C ALA A 55 1.67 5.76 1.64
N GLU A 56 1.69 7.08 1.49
CA GLU A 56 0.49 7.91 1.29
C GLU A 56 -0.22 7.54 -0.02
N GLY A 57 0.53 7.40 -1.12
CA GLY A 57 -0.03 6.99 -2.40
C GLY A 57 -0.68 5.61 -2.36
N TYR A 58 -0.18 4.67 -1.54
CA TYR A 58 -0.82 3.38 -1.34
C TYR A 58 -2.18 3.51 -0.62
N LEU A 59 -2.28 4.38 0.38
CA LEU A 59 -3.54 4.64 1.10
C LEU A 59 -4.57 5.29 0.17
N GLU A 60 -4.16 6.26 -0.64
CA GLU A 60 -5.03 6.90 -1.65
C GLU A 60 -5.55 5.89 -2.67
N LEU A 61 -4.66 5.07 -3.26
CA LEU A 61 -5.04 4.04 -4.22
C LEU A 61 -6.00 3.00 -3.61
N THR A 62 -5.79 2.66 -2.33
CA THR A 62 -6.66 1.71 -1.63
C THR A 62 -8.06 2.28 -1.45
N LEU A 63 -8.17 3.57 -1.12
CA LEU A 63 -9.46 4.25 -1.00
C LEU A 63 -10.18 4.31 -2.37
N GLU A 64 -9.50 4.78 -3.42
CA GLU A 64 -10.03 4.84 -4.79
C GLU A 64 -10.52 3.44 -5.24
N ALA A 65 -9.73 2.39 -5.02
CA ALA A 65 -10.10 1.02 -5.39
C ALA A 65 -11.36 0.52 -4.66
N VAL A 66 -11.53 0.88 -3.38
CA VAL A 66 -12.74 0.51 -2.63
C VAL A 66 -13.97 1.23 -3.18
N GLU A 67 -13.86 2.51 -3.52
CA GLU A 67 -14.96 3.28 -4.14
C GLU A 67 -15.36 2.70 -5.51
N GLU A 68 -14.38 2.35 -6.34
CA GLU A 68 -14.61 1.71 -7.65
C GLU A 68 -15.28 0.34 -7.50
N LEU A 69 -14.80 -0.51 -6.57
CA LEU A 69 -15.40 -1.81 -6.28
C LEU A 69 -16.86 -1.69 -5.82
N ARG A 70 -17.21 -0.62 -5.10
CA ARG A 70 -18.58 -0.37 -4.65
C ARG A 70 -19.45 0.17 -5.77
N SER A 71 -18.92 1.04 -6.61
CA SER A 71 -19.62 1.61 -7.77
C SER A 71 -19.89 0.56 -8.85
N ALA A 72 -18.94 -0.35 -9.10
CA ALA A 72 -19.09 -1.46 -10.04
C ALA A 72 -20.10 -2.54 -9.57
N ARG A 73 -20.47 -2.52 -8.29
CA ARG A 73 -21.33 -3.54 -7.66
C ARG A 73 -22.74 -3.02 -7.32
N ALA A 74 -23.06 -1.77 -7.68
CA ALA A 74 -24.41 -1.25 -7.61
C ALA A 74 -25.30 -1.95 -8.67
N PRO A 75 -26.41 -2.61 -8.28
CA PRO A 75 -27.38 -3.09 -9.26
C PRO A 75 -27.99 -1.88 -9.98
N ARG A 76 -28.09 -1.97 -11.31
CA ARG A 76 -28.88 -1.04 -12.13
C ARG A 76 -30.34 -1.05 -11.71
#